data_AF-A0A2T2WCE0-F1
#
_entry.id   AF-A0A2T2WCE0-F1
#
_cell.length_a   1.000
_cell.length_b   1.000
_cell.length_c   1.000
_cell.angle_alpha   90.00
_cell.angle_beta   90.00
_cell.angle_gamma   90.00
#
_symmetry.space_group_name_H-M   'P 1'
#
loop_
_entity.id
_entity.type
_entity.pdbx_description
1 polymer ?
#
loop_
_entity_poly.entity_id
_entity_poly.type
_entity_poly.pdbx_seq_one_letter_code
_entity_poly.pdbx_strand_id
1 'polypeptide(L)' 'VADTTPHVDYEGTRYYFCCAGCAKSFQENPAQYVNQNKA' A
#
# COMPACT_ATOMS: atom_id res chain seq x y z
N VAL A 1 20.51 7.80 6.35
CA VAL A 1 19.12 8.20 6.63
C VAL A 1 18.33 6.93 6.82
N ALA A 2 17.60 6.77 7.94
CA ALA A 2 16.72 5.60 8.09
C ALA A 2 15.57 5.82 7.10
N ASP A 3 15.60 5.10 5.99
CA ASP A 3 14.63 5.20 4.91
C ASP A 3 13.31 4.58 5.39
N THR A 4 12.59 5.30 6.24
CA THR A 4 11.29 4.90 6.79
C THR A 4 10.21 5.15 5.74
N THR A 5 10.38 4.56 4.54
CA THR A 5 9.37 4.61 3.50
C THR A 5 8.10 3.92 4.05
N PRO A 6 6.96 4.63 4.08
CA PRO A 6 5.70 4.05 4.52
C PRO A 6 5.35 2.84 3.64
N HIS A 7 5.02 1.71 4.27
CA HIS A 7 4.64 0.48 3.57
C HIS A 7 3.46 -0.20 4.28
N VAL A 8 2.71 -0.98 3.51
CA VAL A 8 1.56 -1.75 3.97
C VAL A 8 1.66 -3.15 3.40
N ASP A 9 1.55 -4.15 4.26
CA ASP A 9 1.44 -5.55 3.85
C ASP A 9 -0.04 -5.90 3.63
N TYR A 10 -0.39 -6.30 2.41
CA TYR A 10 -1.75 -6.66 2.02
C TYR A 10 -1.73 -7.94 1.17
N GLU A 11 -2.52 -8.95 1.57
CA GLU A 11 -2.60 -10.26 0.90
C GLU A 11 -1.24 -10.94 0.64
N GLY A 12 -0.29 -10.79 1.56
CA GLY A 12 1.06 -11.35 1.43
C GLY A 12 1.98 -10.57 0.49
N THR A 13 1.53 -9.42 -0.05
CA THR A 13 2.33 -8.50 -0.87
C THR A 13 2.63 -7.23 -0.07
N ARG A 14 3.88 -6.80 -0.09
CA ARG A 14 4.30 -5.54 0.53
C ARG A 14 4.21 -4.39 -0.47
N TYR A 15 3.36 -3.40 -0.18
CA TYR A 15 3.19 -2.20 -0.98
C TYR A 15 3.93 -1.04 -0.32
N TYR A 16 4.73 -0.32 -1.11
CA TYR A 16 5.50 0.84 -0.67
C TYR A 16 4.87 2.12 -1.17
N PHE A 17 4.91 3.17 -0.34
CA PHE A 17 4.27 4.44 -0.62
C PHE A 17 5.24 5.60 -0.44
N CYS A 18 5.08 6.65 -1.24
CA CYS A 18 5.91 7.85 -1.15
C CYS A 18 5.66 8.67 0.14
N CYS A 19 4.50 8.50 0.78
CA CYS A 19 4.15 9.21 2.00
C CYS A 19 3.11 8.45 2.85
N ALA A 20 2.99 8.85 4.12
CA ALA A 20 2.06 8.23 5.06
C ALA A 20 0.59 8.43 4.66
N GLY A 21 0.26 9.54 3.97
CA GLY A 21 -1.08 9.80 3.45
C GLY A 21 -1.51 8.75 2.43
N CYS A 22 -0.63 8.42 1.46
CA CYS A 22 -0.89 7.37 0.48
C CYS A 22 -1.03 5.99 1.13
N ALA A 23 -0.19 5.68 2.13
CA ALA A 23 -0.30 4.43 2.88
C ALA A 23 -1.65 4.34 3.63
N LYS A 24 -2.11 5.44 4.25
CA LYS A 24 -3.40 5.50 4.95
C LYS A 24 -4.58 5.31 4.00
N SER A 25 -4.60 6.01 2.87
CA SER A 25 -5.67 5.84 1.87
C SER A 25 -5.74 4.40 1.35
N PHE A 26 -4.58 3.78 1.15
CA PHE A 26 -4.49 2.37 0.77
C PHE A 26 -5.02 1.44 1.88
N GLN A 27 -4.76 1.71 3.16
CA GLN A 27 -5.30 0.93 4.27
C GLN A 27 -6.82 1.06 4.41
N GLU A 28 -7.37 2.25 4.16
CA GLU A 28 -8.82 2.50 4.26
C GLU A 28 -9.59 1.76 3.18
N ASN A 29 -9.02 1.62 1.98
CA ASN A 29 -9.62 0.84 0.91
C ASN A 29 -8.55 0.20 0.02
N PRO A 30 -7.93 -0.91 0.40
CA PRO A 30 -6.90 -1.54 -0.42
C PRO A 30 -7.49 -2.12 -1.71
N ALA A 31 -8.73 -2.63 -1.65
CA ALA A 31 -9.44 -3.26 -2.76
C ALA A 31 -9.60 -2.36 -4.01
N GLN A 32 -9.69 -1.03 -3.86
CA GLN A 32 -9.76 -0.12 -5.02
C GLN A 32 -8.39 0.09 -5.69
N TYR A 33 -7.28 -0.10 -4.97
CA TYR A 33 -5.92 0.09 -5.48
C TYR A 33 -5.28 -1.22 -5.95
N VAL A 34 -5.60 -2.34 -5.29
CA VAL A 34 -5.13 -3.69 -5.63
C VAL A 34 -6.09 -4.43 -6.57
N ASN A 35 -7.05 -3.73 -7.18
CA ASN A 35 -7.94 -4.25 -8.22
C ASN A 35 -7.18 -4.50 -9.54
N GLN A 36 -6.07 -5.23 -9.46
CA GLN A 36 -5.43 -5.83 -10.60
C GLN A 36 -6.21 -7.09 -10.89
N ASN A 37 -7.24 -6.92 -11.72
CA ASN A 37 -7.82 -7.92 -12.62
C ASN A 37 -7.06 -9.27 -12.58
N LYS A 38 -7.41 -10.14 -11.62
CA LYS A 38 -7.04 -11.54 -11.69
C LYS A 38 -7.97 -12.15 -12.74
N ALA A 39 -7.40 -12.39 -13.92
CA ALA A 39 -7.95 -13.33 -14.89
C ALA A 39 -7.94 -14.75 -14.30
#